data_AF-A0A9P5ZR78-F1
#
_entry.id   AF-A0A9P5ZR78-F1
#
_cell.length_a   1.000
_cell.length_b   1.000
_cell.length_c   1.000
_cell.angle_alpha   90.00
_cell.angle_beta   90.00
_cell.angle_gamma   90.00
#
_symmetry.space_group_name_H-M   'P 1'
#
loop_
_entity.id
_entity.type
_entity.pdbx_description
1 polymer ?
#
loop_
_entity_poly.entity_id
_entity_poly.type
_entity_poly.pdbx_seq_one_letter_code
_entity_poly.pdbx_strand_id
1 'polypeptide(L)'
;MWWTPKEAELSPNPLAHRRFSVGRIHLTAFEDCVSKLIAEFLKDVTALQMEANSQWVNMLVNQLQIWFNRLSTFATTFSNILFLVAKVQRCWLDLRAYIDYMILFKQELAKLRSSIAKFPLCHQFISAITDNQTVAEEFASVGIPVWLLRDLSEFSTNTRIKTVVPLQETSTSIQPFPRVSCSIFIGPSNSAAKYDAIYKYACQHFSSVHKADPLAPLLLAADYTLVDEWPTKHFKAQALPVPNEKDIAKFHPVDHPFWPLMLPAWRDALAAVDHLNSRVITEWKLDDSGYRFPDSHLFVPSTFGDSITANTHVSSYYITWVNYQDAIWLAQSCPASPCHTTSKWQELLLLSMKEAGCLSFKANSGTEGRLTEMTTLLQQWVAKNQVMLAITNCTSAKIHGYTLTLDVLPTADVACMIVYVLCKLNFRSELCTLNAYMHTPSSLHCKAPEHNILLGYCFLGWLPGVAGGNILTVSQDDGLTRLCASTFKEQQKFILALAQVMSSWRNAPLIIRNRVLGQSATSISYVDANLEHTCAAFYTPSFFDRFARVPTVPCYLPACLPYKQ
;
A
#
# COMPACT_ATOMS: atom_id res chain seq x y z
N MET A 1 2.11 3.22 25.75
CA MET A 1 2.59 3.09 24.36
C MET A 1 3.25 4.37 23.80
N TRP A 2 3.67 5.32 24.66
CA TRP A 2 4.30 6.54 24.16
C TRP A 2 5.80 6.34 23.94
N TRP A 3 6.27 6.68 22.74
CA TRP A 3 7.63 6.48 22.27
C TRP A 3 7.92 7.43 21.10
N THR A 4 9.04 8.12 21.14
CA THR A 4 9.48 8.97 20.03
C THR A 4 10.78 8.39 19.49
N PRO A 5 10.78 7.85 18.26
CA PRO A 5 11.97 7.32 17.62
C PRO A 5 13.12 8.32 17.63
N LYS A 6 14.32 7.82 17.85
CA LYS A 6 15.55 8.59 17.63
C LYS A 6 16.19 8.17 16.32
N GLU A 7 16.88 9.09 15.66
CA GLU A 7 17.56 8.77 14.39
C GLU A 7 18.62 7.68 14.57
N ALA A 8 19.24 7.59 15.75
CA ALA A 8 20.19 6.53 16.10
C ALA A 8 19.56 5.12 16.20
N GLU A 9 18.24 5.01 16.30
CA GLU A 9 17.50 3.73 16.37
C GLU A 9 17.17 3.17 14.97
N LEU A 10 17.45 3.94 13.91
CA LEU A 10 17.36 3.45 12.54
C LEU A 10 18.46 2.42 12.27
N SER A 11 18.06 1.18 12.00
CA SER A 11 18.94 0.23 11.35
C SER A 11 18.97 0.52 9.85
N PRO A 12 20.16 0.72 9.25
CA PRO A 12 20.26 0.74 7.80
C PRO A 12 19.74 -0.59 7.27
N ASN A 13 19.01 -0.59 6.15
CA ASN A 13 18.49 -1.85 5.62
C ASN A 13 19.68 -2.82 5.39
N PRO A 14 19.67 -4.03 5.97
CA PRO A 14 20.77 -4.98 5.82
C PRO A 14 21.05 -5.36 4.36
N LEU A 15 20.07 -5.18 3.46
CA LEU A 15 20.20 -5.37 2.01
C LEU A 15 20.81 -4.13 1.31
N ALA A 16 20.76 -2.96 1.94
CA ALA A 16 21.31 -1.71 1.42
C ALA A 16 22.45 -1.22 2.34
N HIS A 17 23.67 -1.70 2.11
CA HIS A 17 24.88 -1.16 2.73
C HIS A 17 24.89 0.38 2.69
N ARG A 18 24.59 1.11 3.79
CA ARG A 18 24.74 2.59 3.96
C ARG A 18 24.43 3.48 2.73
N ARG A 19 23.57 3.07 1.80
CA ARG A 19 23.45 3.69 0.47
C ARG A 19 22.32 4.70 0.35
N PHE A 20 21.36 4.62 1.28
CA PHE A 20 20.22 5.53 1.35
C PHE A 20 20.06 6.05 2.78
N SER A 21 19.57 7.29 2.95
CA SER A 21 19.07 7.82 4.24
C SER A 21 17.68 7.25 4.57
N VAL A 22 17.56 5.93 4.41
CA VAL A 22 16.33 5.14 4.51
C VAL A 22 16.70 3.95 5.38
N GLY A 23 15.88 3.65 6.38
CA GLY A 23 16.15 2.54 7.25
C GLY A 23 14.87 1.97 7.83
N ARG A 24 15.05 0.93 8.63
CA ARG A 24 13.99 0.32 9.41
C ARG A 24 14.22 0.63 10.88
N ILE A 25 13.18 0.51 11.67
CA ILE A 25 13.29 0.65 13.11
C ILE A 25 12.98 -0.69 13.76
N HIS A 26 13.72 -1.06 14.79
CA HIS A 26 13.43 -2.27 15.56
C HIS A 26 12.19 -2.05 16.42
N LEU A 27 11.16 -2.87 16.22
CA LEU A 27 9.83 -2.66 16.81
C LEU A 27 9.51 -3.59 17.96
N THR A 28 10.46 -4.34 18.52
CA THR A 28 10.18 -5.43 19.49
C THR A 28 9.27 -5.00 20.64
N ALA A 29 9.52 -3.83 21.26
CA ALA A 29 8.66 -3.30 22.32
C ALA A 29 7.26 -2.84 21.84
N PHE A 30 7.16 -2.44 20.57
CA PHE A 30 5.94 -1.95 19.93
C PHE A 30 5.06 -3.09 19.42
N GLU A 31 5.65 -4.14 18.86
CA GLU A 31 5.01 -5.39 18.44
C GLU A 31 4.20 -6.01 19.58
N ASP A 32 4.82 -6.15 20.75
CA ASP A 32 4.15 -6.69 21.93
C ASP A 32 2.95 -5.83 22.36
N CYS A 33 3.13 -4.51 22.37
CA CYS A 33 2.08 -3.57 22.80
C CYS A 33 0.89 -3.53 21.82
N VAL A 34 1.14 -3.58 20.51
CA VAL A 34 0.10 -3.61 19.48
C VAL A 34 -0.63 -4.95 19.50
N SER A 35 0.12 -6.06 19.54
CA SER A 35 -0.44 -7.42 19.55
C SER A 35 -1.31 -7.67 20.78
N LYS A 36 -0.85 -7.26 21.97
CA LYS A 36 -1.62 -7.36 23.21
C LYS A 36 -2.94 -6.58 23.13
N LEU A 37 -2.92 -5.34 22.65
CA LEU A 37 -4.15 -4.54 22.55
C LEU A 37 -5.15 -5.14 21.55
N ILE A 38 -4.68 -5.65 20.41
CA ILE A 38 -5.55 -6.31 19.43
C ILE A 38 -6.15 -7.59 20.03
N ALA A 39 -5.35 -8.38 20.74
CA ALA A 39 -5.84 -9.60 21.40
C ALA A 39 -6.88 -9.30 22.50
N GLU A 40 -6.63 -8.27 23.32
CA GLU A 40 -7.59 -7.75 24.31
C GLU A 40 -8.90 -7.34 23.63
N PHE A 41 -8.81 -6.53 22.57
CA PHE A 41 -9.99 -6.10 21.81
C PHE A 41 -10.82 -7.28 21.29
N LEU A 42 -10.18 -8.26 20.64
CA LEU A 42 -10.88 -9.41 20.07
C LEU A 42 -11.56 -10.27 21.15
N LYS A 43 -10.91 -10.43 22.31
CA LYS A 43 -11.46 -11.13 23.47
C LYS A 43 -12.70 -10.40 24.01
N ASP A 44 -12.58 -9.09 24.22
CA ASP A 44 -13.60 -8.31 24.91
C ASP A 44 -14.83 -8.02 24.02
N VAL A 45 -14.64 -7.84 22.71
CA VAL A 45 -15.75 -7.74 21.74
C VAL A 45 -16.62 -9.00 21.77
N THR A 46 -15.97 -10.17 21.84
CA THR A 46 -16.67 -11.46 21.89
C THR A 46 -17.40 -11.65 23.23
N ALA A 47 -16.77 -11.24 24.34
CA ALA A 47 -17.30 -11.43 25.68
C ALA A 47 -18.45 -10.45 26.02
N LEU A 48 -18.39 -9.22 25.55
CA LEU A 48 -19.31 -8.15 25.98
C LEU A 48 -20.56 -8.00 25.09
N GLN A 49 -20.77 -8.90 24.12
CA GLN A 49 -21.82 -8.79 23.09
C GLN A 49 -21.94 -7.34 22.58
N MET A 50 -20.79 -6.68 22.40
CA MET A 50 -20.77 -5.26 22.07
C MET A 50 -21.55 -5.10 20.78
N GLU A 51 -22.67 -4.38 20.82
CA GLU A 51 -23.50 -4.16 19.64
C GLU A 51 -22.61 -3.78 18.47
N ALA A 52 -22.85 -4.45 17.34
CA ALA A 52 -22.12 -4.35 16.08
C ALA A 52 -22.20 -2.96 15.41
N ASN A 53 -22.37 -1.88 16.17
CA ASN A 53 -22.17 -0.49 15.75
C ASN A 53 -20.67 -0.14 15.55
N SER A 54 -19.81 -1.15 15.43
CA SER A 54 -18.35 -1.06 15.52
C SER A 54 -17.64 -0.76 14.21
N GLN A 55 -18.33 -0.19 13.20
CA GLN A 55 -17.68 0.15 11.92
C GLN A 55 -16.44 1.03 12.12
N TRP A 56 -16.53 2.02 13.01
CA TRP A 56 -15.41 2.89 13.34
C TRP A 56 -14.30 2.19 14.13
N VAL A 57 -14.66 1.25 15.02
CA VAL A 57 -13.67 0.51 15.83
C VAL A 57 -12.92 -0.48 14.97
N ASN A 58 -13.64 -1.21 14.11
CA ASN A 58 -13.04 -2.06 13.09
C ASN A 58 -12.14 -1.23 12.16
N MET A 59 -12.56 -0.02 11.79
CA MET A 59 -11.71 0.92 11.05
C MET A 59 -10.44 1.29 11.83
N LEU A 60 -10.51 1.55 13.14
CA LEU A 60 -9.31 1.86 13.94
C LEU A 60 -8.38 0.66 14.10
N VAL A 61 -8.92 -0.54 14.33
CA VAL A 61 -8.13 -1.79 14.36
C VAL A 61 -7.46 -2.03 13.01
N ASN A 62 -8.20 -1.81 11.92
CA ASN A 62 -7.65 -1.85 10.56
C ASN A 62 -6.50 -0.85 10.42
N GLN A 63 -6.73 0.42 10.73
CA GLN A 63 -5.70 1.46 10.60
C GLN A 63 -4.48 1.15 11.47
N LEU A 64 -4.67 0.71 12.70
CA LEU A 64 -3.57 0.33 13.58
C LEU A 64 -2.67 -0.72 12.93
N GLN A 65 -3.25 -1.81 12.44
CA GLN A 65 -2.50 -2.88 11.78
C GLN A 65 -1.86 -2.42 10.47
N ILE A 66 -2.55 -1.62 9.65
CA ILE A 66 -1.99 -1.05 8.41
C ILE A 66 -0.73 -0.25 8.70
N TRP A 67 -0.83 0.72 9.61
CA TRP A 67 0.28 1.61 9.93
C TRP A 67 1.42 0.84 10.59
N PHE A 68 1.07 -0.14 11.42
CA PHE A 68 2.03 -0.99 12.08
C PHE A 68 2.79 -1.89 11.09
N ASN A 69 2.09 -2.58 10.20
CA ASN A 69 2.70 -3.40 9.14
C ASN A 69 3.55 -2.54 8.21
N ARG A 70 3.11 -1.32 7.92
CA ARG A 70 3.90 -0.40 7.10
C ARG A 70 5.20 0.00 7.80
N LEU A 71 5.14 0.28 9.10
CA LEU A 71 6.29 0.62 9.91
C LEU A 71 7.28 -0.55 10.05
N SER A 72 6.79 -1.79 10.14
CA SER A 72 7.64 -2.99 10.26
C SER A 72 8.26 -3.43 8.94
N THR A 73 7.56 -3.22 7.82
CA THR A 73 7.94 -3.80 6.52
C THR A 73 8.78 -2.86 5.65
N PHE A 74 8.48 -1.56 5.64
CA PHE A 74 9.14 -0.63 4.70
C PHE A 74 10.32 0.09 5.32
N ALA A 75 11.44 0.04 4.61
CA ALA A 75 12.47 1.05 4.79
C ALA A 75 11.91 2.40 4.29
N THR A 76 11.94 3.42 5.13
CA THR A 76 11.53 4.79 4.75
C THR A 76 12.43 5.82 5.43
N THR A 77 12.27 7.11 5.09
CA THR A 77 12.99 8.20 5.77
C THR A 77 12.63 8.32 7.24
N PHE A 78 13.52 8.91 8.03
CA PHE A 78 13.26 9.17 9.45
C PHE A 78 11.98 10.01 9.66
N SER A 79 11.75 11.02 8.82
CA SER A 79 10.53 11.84 8.88
C SER A 79 9.26 11.00 8.68
N ASN A 80 9.27 10.07 7.73
CA ASN A 80 8.15 9.16 7.49
C ASN A 80 8.00 8.15 8.63
N ILE A 81 9.09 7.69 9.26
CA ILE A 81 9.04 6.84 10.46
C ILE A 81 8.36 7.59 11.60
N LEU A 82 8.73 8.84 11.87
CA LEU A 82 8.08 9.66 12.90
C LEU A 82 6.58 9.79 12.63
N PHE A 83 6.18 10.01 11.38
CA PHE A 83 4.77 10.06 10.99
C PHE A 83 4.07 8.72 11.23
N LEU A 84 4.66 7.60 10.78
CA LEU A 84 4.10 6.26 10.97
C LEU A 84 3.93 5.91 12.45
N VAL A 85 4.95 6.18 13.28
CA VAL A 85 4.88 5.95 14.72
C VAL A 85 3.77 6.78 15.34
N ALA A 86 3.66 8.07 15.01
CA ALA A 86 2.58 8.91 15.51
C ALA A 86 1.20 8.37 15.10
N LYS A 87 1.05 7.81 13.89
CA LYS A 87 -0.19 7.18 13.42
C LYS A 87 -0.52 5.90 14.18
N VAL A 88 0.46 5.03 14.38
CA VAL A 88 0.29 3.80 15.16
C VAL A 88 -0.11 4.15 16.60
N GLN A 89 0.59 5.08 17.24
CA GLN A 89 0.29 5.53 18.61
C GLN A 89 -1.10 6.10 18.74
N ARG A 90 -1.50 6.95 17.80
CA ARG A 90 -2.85 7.51 17.77
C ARG A 90 -3.90 6.40 17.68
N CYS A 91 -3.78 5.49 16.71
CA CYS A 91 -4.78 4.43 16.53
C CYS A 91 -4.85 3.52 17.75
N TRP A 92 -3.70 3.24 18.38
CA TRP A 92 -3.63 2.46 19.61
C TRP A 92 -4.28 3.19 20.79
N LEU A 93 -4.02 4.49 20.97
CA LEU A 93 -4.62 5.29 22.04
C LEU A 93 -6.13 5.42 21.86
N ASP A 94 -6.60 5.68 20.63
CA ASP A 94 -8.02 5.76 20.30
C ASP A 94 -8.72 4.42 20.59
N LEU A 95 -8.11 3.30 20.20
CA LEU A 95 -8.64 1.96 20.46
C LEU A 95 -8.62 1.61 21.95
N ARG A 96 -7.55 1.95 22.67
CA ARG A 96 -7.44 1.70 24.10
C ARG A 96 -8.49 2.50 24.89
N ALA A 97 -8.64 3.79 24.58
CA ALA A 97 -9.65 4.64 25.19
C ALA A 97 -11.07 4.09 24.96
N TYR A 98 -11.33 3.53 23.78
CA TYR A 98 -12.62 2.88 23.50
C TYR A 98 -12.85 1.63 24.36
N ILE A 99 -11.86 0.75 24.46
CA ILE A 99 -11.94 -0.47 25.27
C ILE A 99 -12.19 -0.08 26.74
N ASP A 100 -11.39 0.84 27.28
CA ASP A 100 -11.53 1.32 28.65
C ASP A 100 -12.91 1.96 28.87
N TYR A 101 -13.42 2.77 27.93
CA TYR A 101 -14.77 3.33 27.98
C TYR A 101 -15.85 2.25 28.04
N MET A 102 -15.76 1.24 27.19
CA MET A 102 -16.78 0.20 27.10
C MET A 102 -16.78 -0.76 28.29
N ILE A 103 -15.60 -1.09 28.82
CA ILE A 103 -15.45 -2.00 29.96
C ILE A 103 -15.77 -1.29 31.27
N LEU A 104 -15.13 -0.13 31.51
CA LEU A 104 -15.16 0.52 32.81
C LEU A 104 -16.36 1.47 32.93
N PHE A 105 -16.70 2.21 31.88
CA PHE A 105 -17.61 3.35 32.01
C PHE A 105 -19.01 3.07 31.51
N LYS A 106 -19.19 2.34 30.41
CA LYS A 106 -20.54 2.05 29.91
C LYS A 106 -21.38 1.29 30.94
N GLN A 107 -20.75 0.38 31.69
CA GLN A 107 -21.42 -0.36 32.76
C GLN A 107 -21.75 0.53 33.96
N GLU A 108 -20.82 1.40 34.38
CA GLU A 108 -21.05 2.33 35.49
C GLU A 108 -22.06 3.43 35.12
N LEU A 109 -22.06 3.94 33.89
CA LEU A 109 -23.10 4.84 33.36
C LEU A 109 -24.48 4.20 33.42
N ALA A 110 -24.60 2.91 33.09
CA ALA A 110 -25.86 2.19 33.19
C ALA A 110 -26.35 2.09 34.65
N LYS A 111 -25.44 1.90 35.62
CA LYS A 111 -25.76 1.92 37.06
C LYS A 111 -26.13 3.32 37.55
N LEU A 112 -25.40 4.35 37.11
CA LEU A 112 -25.65 5.75 37.48
C LEU A 112 -26.96 6.31 36.97
N ARG A 113 -27.46 5.85 35.80
CA ARG A 113 -28.81 6.21 35.35
C ARG A 113 -29.89 5.82 36.36
N SER A 114 -29.58 4.96 37.32
CA SER A 114 -30.45 4.57 38.44
C SER A 114 -30.05 5.17 39.81
N SER A 115 -29.01 6.01 39.90
CA SER A 115 -28.47 6.56 41.15
C SER A 115 -28.16 8.06 41.06
N ILE A 116 -28.25 8.79 42.18
CA ILE A 116 -27.98 10.24 42.26
C ILE A 116 -26.50 10.55 42.54
N ALA A 117 -25.68 9.52 42.83
CA ALA A 117 -24.28 9.71 43.24
C ALA A 117 -23.40 10.19 42.07
N LYS A 118 -22.57 11.21 42.30
CA LYS A 118 -21.51 11.63 41.36
C LYS A 118 -20.18 11.02 41.78
N PHE A 119 -19.43 10.50 40.82
CA PHE A 119 -18.09 9.98 41.08
C PHE A 119 -17.08 11.12 41.26
N PRO A 120 -16.04 10.92 42.10
CA PRO A 120 -14.93 11.86 42.20
C PRO A 120 -14.19 11.96 40.87
N LEU A 121 -13.56 13.12 40.62
CA LEU A 121 -12.74 13.35 39.43
C LEU A 121 -11.59 12.32 39.38
N CYS A 122 -11.49 11.61 38.26
CA CYS A 122 -10.42 10.65 38.02
C CYS A 122 -9.27 11.35 37.29
N HIS A 123 -8.20 11.64 38.04
CA HIS A 123 -6.99 12.30 37.55
C HIS A 123 -6.12 11.43 36.63
N GLN A 124 -6.48 10.16 36.42
CA GLN A 124 -5.74 9.26 35.53
C GLN A 124 -6.09 9.48 34.04
N PHE A 125 -7.14 10.25 33.75
CA PHE A 125 -7.55 10.57 32.38
C PHE A 125 -7.07 11.96 31.97
N ILE A 126 -6.65 12.07 30.71
CA ILE A 126 -6.19 13.34 30.13
C ILE A 126 -7.37 14.31 30.00
N SER A 127 -8.49 13.85 29.45
CA SER A 127 -9.83 14.48 29.39
C SER A 127 -10.58 13.99 28.15
N ALA A 128 -11.87 14.26 28.07
CA ALA A 128 -12.66 14.19 26.85
C ALA A 128 -12.94 15.59 26.31
N ILE A 129 -13.06 15.72 24.99
CA ILE A 129 -13.47 16.95 24.33
C ILE A 129 -14.73 16.62 23.53
N THR A 130 -15.80 17.37 23.74
CA THR A 130 -17.08 17.14 23.05
C THR A 130 -17.81 18.46 22.81
N ASP A 131 -18.61 18.52 21.76
CA ASP A 131 -19.60 19.59 21.54
C ASP A 131 -21.00 19.20 22.06
N ASN A 132 -21.17 17.95 22.51
CA ASN A 132 -22.43 17.42 22.98
C ASN A 132 -22.57 17.59 24.50
N GLN A 133 -23.54 18.40 24.91
CA GLN A 133 -23.80 18.68 26.32
C GLN A 133 -24.18 17.43 27.12
N THR A 134 -24.98 16.53 26.55
CA THR A 134 -25.37 15.27 27.22
C THR A 134 -24.14 14.41 27.49
N VAL A 135 -23.24 14.28 26.51
CA VAL A 135 -21.99 13.52 26.69
C VAL A 135 -21.11 14.16 27.77
N ALA A 136 -21.03 15.49 27.80
CA ALA A 136 -20.26 16.20 28.83
C ALA A 136 -20.82 15.96 30.24
N GLU A 137 -22.14 16.04 30.40
CA GLU A 137 -22.80 15.77 31.68
C GLU A 137 -22.62 14.31 32.12
N GLU A 138 -22.78 13.36 31.20
CA GLU A 138 -22.54 11.93 31.45
C GLU A 138 -21.10 11.69 31.90
N PHE A 139 -20.11 12.21 31.18
CA PHE A 139 -18.70 12.01 31.50
C PHE A 139 -18.32 12.68 32.83
N ALA A 140 -18.82 13.89 33.10
CA ALA A 140 -18.63 14.54 34.38
C ALA A 140 -19.26 13.74 35.54
N SER A 141 -20.39 13.08 35.32
CA SER A 141 -21.06 12.27 36.36
C SER A 141 -20.26 11.03 36.78
N VAL A 142 -19.47 10.46 35.86
CA VAL A 142 -18.53 9.34 36.13
C VAL A 142 -17.11 9.80 36.49
N GLY A 143 -16.90 11.10 36.70
CA GLY A 143 -15.60 11.63 37.10
C GLY A 143 -14.57 11.72 35.98
N ILE A 144 -14.97 11.63 34.71
CA ILE A 144 -14.07 11.88 33.57
C ILE A 144 -13.95 13.40 33.38
N PRO A 145 -12.73 13.97 33.36
CA PRO A 145 -12.54 15.39 33.02
C PRO A 145 -13.04 15.65 31.59
N VAL A 146 -13.85 16.69 31.37
CA VAL A 146 -14.42 16.99 30.05
C VAL A 146 -14.37 18.47 29.70
N TRP A 147 -14.05 18.75 28.44
CA TRP A 147 -14.09 20.08 27.82
C TRP A 147 -15.26 20.13 26.85
N LEU A 148 -16.27 20.94 27.17
CA LEU A 148 -17.41 21.19 26.30
C LEU A 148 -17.09 22.36 25.37
N LEU A 149 -16.97 22.09 24.07
CA LEU A 149 -16.79 23.09 23.03
C LEU A 149 -18.17 23.61 22.61
N ARG A 150 -18.37 24.93 22.63
CA ARG A 150 -19.61 25.58 22.19
C ARG A 150 -19.26 26.75 21.28
N ASP A 151 -20.02 26.94 20.21
CA ASP A 151 -19.88 28.14 19.40
C ASP A 151 -20.32 29.36 20.21
N LEU A 152 -19.61 30.49 20.07
CA LEU A 152 -19.95 31.73 20.76
C LEU A 152 -21.37 32.21 20.42
N SER A 153 -21.86 31.91 19.22
CA SER A 153 -23.22 32.21 18.78
C SER A 153 -24.31 31.46 19.54
N GLU A 154 -23.99 30.33 20.18
CA GLU A 154 -24.93 29.56 21.00
C GLU A 154 -25.18 30.19 22.37
N PHE A 155 -24.34 31.13 22.78
CA PHE A 155 -24.52 31.88 24.02
C PHE A 155 -25.55 32.99 23.79
N SER A 156 -26.81 32.71 24.15
CA SER A 156 -27.84 33.73 24.20
C SER A 156 -27.53 34.80 25.27
N THR A 157 -28.20 35.95 25.21
CA THR A 157 -28.20 36.96 26.28
C THR A 157 -28.62 36.42 27.65
N ASN A 158 -29.27 35.26 27.70
CA ASN A 158 -29.69 34.60 28.93
C ASN A 158 -28.62 33.66 29.52
N THR A 159 -27.52 33.39 28.81
CA THR A 159 -26.45 32.53 29.32
C THR A 159 -25.55 33.31 30.27
N ARG A 160 -25.64 33.01 31.58
CA ARG A 160 -24.82 33.64 32.61
C ARG A 160 -23.43 33.01 32.69
N ILE A 161 -22.44 33.66 32.08
CA ILE A 161 -21.02 33.34 32.25
C ILE A 161 -20.57 33.88 33.62
N LYS A 162 -20.31 32.99 34.57
CA LYS A 162 -19.86 33.40 35.93
C LYS A 162 -18.43 33.92 35.94
N THR A 163 -17.54 33.23 35.21
CA THR A 163 -16.11 33.51 35.19
C THR A 163 -15.57 33.18 33.81
N VAL A 164 -14.86 34.12 33.20
CA VAL A 164 -14.03 33.85 32.03
C VAL A 164 -12.63 33.60 32.56
N VAL A 165 -12.10 32.40 32.31
CA VAL A 165 -10.74 32.04 32.70
C VAL A 165 -9.87 32.09 31.45
N PRO A 166 -8.83 32.95 31.39
CA PRO A 166 -7.90 32.93 30.27
C PRO A 166 -7.18 31.58 30.24
N LEU A 167 -7.05 30.98 29.06
CA LEU A 167 -6.23 29.78 28.90
C LEU A 167 -4.78 30.16 29.18
N GLN A 168 -4.23 29.62 30.26
CA GLN A 168 -2.84 29.80 30.60
C GLN A 168 -2.05 28.79 29.76
N GLU A 169 -1.31 29.28 28.76
CA GLU A 169 -0.39 28.42 28.00
C GLU A 169 0.61 27.80 28.99
N THR A 170 0.58 26.48 29.12
CA THR A 170 1.56 25.76 29.92
C THR A 170 2.93 25.91 29.26
N SER A 171 3.98 26.12 30.06
CA SER A 171 5.37 26.21 29.60
C SER A 171 5.86 24.97 28.83
N THR A 172 5.14 23.85 28.94
CA THR A 172 5.19 22.71 28.02
C THR A 172 4.53 23.05 26.68
N SER A 173 5.16 23.95 25.93
CA SER A 173 4.89 24.06 24.50
C SER A 173 5.45 22.80 23.84
N ILE A 174 4.59 21.98 23.24
CA ILE A 174 5.05 21.01 22.23
C ILE A 174 5.66 21.90 21.16
N GLN A 175 6.99 21.89 21.02
CA GLN A 175 7.65 22.71 20.02
C GLN A 175 6.90 22.54 18.70
N PRO A 176 6.58 23.65 18.01
CA PRO A 176 5.84 23.57 16.76
C PRO A 176 6.54 22.57 15.87
N PHE A 177 5.82 21.53 15.45
CA PHE A 177 6.38 20.57 14.53
C PHE A 177 6.85 21.38 13.30
N PRO A 178 8.10 21.21 12.83
CA PRO A 178 8.73 22.12 11.87
C PRO A 178 7.98 22.23 10.53
N ARG A 179 6.97 21.37 10.31
CA ARG A 179 5.99 21.51 9.24
C ARG A 179 4.66 22.01 9.82
N VAL A 180 4.35 23.28 9.56
CA VAL A 180 3.00 23.82 9.72
C VAL A 180 2.10 22.98 8.81
N SER A 181 1.34 22.07 9.41
CA SER A 181 0.41 21.24 8.65
C SER A 181 -0.75 22.13 8.22
N CYS A 182 -1.10 22.12 6.93
CA CYS A 182 -2.32 22.76 6.47
C CYS A 182 -3.53 22.17 7.22
N SER A 183 -4.57 22.97 7.43
CA SER A 183 -5.81 22.42 7.98
C SER A 183 -6.35 21.37 7.00
N ILE A 184 -6.38 20.11 7.44
CA ILE A 184 -6.84 18.98 6.63
C ILE A 184 -8.36 18.80 6.67
N PHE A 185 -9.03 19.49 7.60
CA PHE A 185 -10.48 19.47 7.75
C PHE A 185 -10.94 20.73 8.49
N ILE A 186 -11.95 21.40 7.94
CA ILE A 186 -12.66 22.51 8.58
C ILE A 186 -14.12 22.10 8.65
N GLY A 187 -14.66 22.00 9.87
CA GLY A 187 -16.05 21.61 10.09
C GLY A 187 -16.30 21.13 11.52
N PRO A 188 -17.53 20.67 11.82
CA PRO A 188 -17.92 20.22 13.15
C PRO A 188 -17.02 19.10 13.68
N SER A 189 -16.72 19.16 14.98
CA SER A 189 -15.80 18.21 15.63
C SER A 189 -16.33 16.77 15.60
N ASN A 190 -17.64 16.61 15.62
CA ASN A 190 -18.36 15.34 15.59
C ASN A 190 -18.61 14.79 14.17
N SER A 191 -18.14 15.47 13.12
CA SER A 191 -18.37 15.02 11.74
C SER A 191 -17.55 13.77 11.41
N ALA A 192 -18.22 12.74 10.86
CA ALA A 192 -17.54 11.55 10.32
C ALA A 192 -16.53 11.92 9.21
N ALA A 193 -16.81 12.99 8.45
CA ALA A 193 -15.94 13.49 7.39
C ALA A 193 -14.55 13.93 7.90
N LYS A 194 -14.43 14.29 9.18
CA LYS A 194 -13.15 14.58 9.84
C LYS A 194 -12.23 13.36 9.80
N TYR A 195 -12.76 12.18 10.15
CA TYR A 195 -11.98 10.94 10.17
C TYR A 195 -11.61 10.50 8.75
N ASP A 196 -12.52 10.67 7.79
CA ASP A 196 -12.23 10.45 6.37
C ASP A 196 -11.13 11.38 5.88
N ALA A 197 -11.15 12.66 6.24
CA ALA A 197 -10.13 13.63 5.87
C ALA A 197 -8.77 13.29 6.49
N ILE A 198 -8.74 12.85 7.76
CA ILE A 198 -7.52 12.38 8.44
C ILE A 198 -6.96 11.13 7.76
N TYR A 199 -7.83 10.19 7.41
CA TYR A 199 -7.44 8.98 6.69
C TYR A 199 -6.92 9.32 5.29
N LYS A 200 -7.66 10.13 4.52
CA LYS A 200 -7.25 10.59 3.19
C LYS A 200 -5.93 11.33 3.23
N TYR A 201 -5.72 12.25 4.18
CA TYR A 201 -4.45 12.95 4.34
C TYR A 201 -3.32 11.99 4.69
N ALA A 202 -3.55 11.02 5.58
CA ALA A 202 -2.56 10.00 5.91
C ALA A 202 -2.22 9.13 4.69
N CYS A 203 -3.24 8.70 3.94
CA CYS A 203 -3.06 8.01 2.67
C CYS A 203 -2.30 8.90 1.70
N GLN A 204 -2.66 10.17 1.50
CA GLN A 204 -1.99 11.10 0.58
C GLN A 204 -0.51 11.35 0.94
N HIS A 205 -0.19 11.43 2.23
CA HIS A 205 1.19 11.54 2.72
C HIS A 205 2.07 10.37 2.24
N PHE A 206 1.44 9.24 1.94
CA PHE A 206 2.07 8.00 1.53
C PHE A 206 1.70 7.52 0.12
N SER A 207 0.69 8.15 -0.46
CA SER A 207 -0.07 7.74 -1.63
C SER A 207 -0.62 9.01 -2.27
N SER A 208 0.24 9.85 -2.84
CA SER A 208 -0.18 10.97 -3.70
C SER A 208 -0.91 10.48 -4.97
N VAL A 209 -2.13 9.94 -4.85
CA VAL A 209 -3.20 10.09 -5.85
C VAL A 209 -4.07 11.23 -5.33
N HIS A 210 -3.95 12.39 -5.96
CA HIS A 210 -5.02 13.00 -6.75
C HIS A 210 -4.49 14.35 -7.23
N LYS A 211 -4.86 14.67 -8.47
CA LYS A 211 -4.46 15.85 -9.23
C LYS A 211 -4.56 17.12 -8.39
N ALA A 212 -3.62 18.03 -8.66
CA ALA A 212 -3.61 19.43 -8.26
C ALA A 212 -4.91 19.93 -7.62
N ASP A 213 -4.86 20.23 -6.33
CA ASP A 213 -5.77 21.21 -5.75
C ASP A 213 -5.23 22.61 -6.14
N PRO A 214 -6.03 23.52 -6.75
CA PRO A 214 -5.53 24.81 -7.25
C PRO A 214 -5.00 25.77 -6.19
N LEU A 215 -5.05 25.42 -4.90
CA LEU A 215 -4.67 26.30 -3.79
C LEU A 215 -3.25 26.06 -3.25
N ALA A 216 -2.48 25.14 -3.85
CA ALA A 216 -1.08 24.91 -3.50
C ALA A 216 -0.05 26.01 -3.89
N PRO A 217 -0.28 26.99 -4.80
CA PRO A 217 0.80 27.89 -5.19
C PRO A 217 1.21 28.99 -4.18
N LEU A 218 0.54 29.17 -3.04
CA LEU A 218 0.72 30.40 -2.26
C LEU A 218 1.75 30.37 -1.12
N LEU A 219 2.51 29.29 -0.89
CA LEU A 219 3.38 29.21 0.30
C LEU A 219 4.84 28.75 0.09
N LEU A 220 5.34 28.73 -1.14
CA LEU A 220 6.79 28.55 -1.40
C LEU A 220 7.34 29.68 -2.26
N ALA A 221 7.27 30.91 -1.74
CA ALA A 221 8.15 31.99 -2.17
C ALA A 221 9.47 31.87 -1.39
N ALA A 222 10.35 30.98 -1.86
CA ALA A 222 11.77 30.99 -1.53
C ALA A 222 12.54 30.28 -2.65
N ASP A 223 13.06 31.08 -3.59
CA ASP A 223 14.19 30.85 -4.51
C ASP A 223 14.60 29.41 -4.86
N TYR A 224 13.65 28.62 -5.33
CA TYR A 224 13.94 27.51 -6.23
C TYR A 224 13.35 27.87 -7.59
N THR A 225 14.23 28.16 -8.53
CA THR A 225 13.88 28.19 -9.96
C THR A 225 13.24 26.87 -10.32
N LEU A 226 11.91 26.86 -10.40
CA LEU A 226 11.11 25.78 -10.98
C LEU A 226 11.60 25.58 -12.41
N VAL A 227 12.43 24.56 -12.60
CA VAL A 227 12.72 24.01 -13.92
C VAL A 227 11.44 23.34 -14.38
N ASP A 228 10.79 24.02 -15.32
CA ASP A 228 9.76 23.60 -16.27
C ASP A 228 8.78 22.49 -15.84
N GLU A 229 7.51 22.87 -15.87
CA GLU A 229 6.40 21.98 -16.15
C GLU A 229 6.82 20.91 -17.17
N TRP A 230 6.56 19.64 -16.85
CA TRP A 230 6.76 18.55 -17.81
C TRP A 230 6.08 18.96 -19.11
N PRO A 231 6.80 19.00 -20.25
CA PRO A 231 6.19 19.39 -21.50
C PRO A 231 5.07 18.39 -21.76
N THR A 232 3.84 18.85 -21.61
CA THR A 232 2.64 18.16 -22.09
C THR A 232 2.71 18.22 -23.60
N LYS A 233 3.63 17.43 -24.17
CA LYS A 233 3.59 17.12 -25.58
C LYS A 233 2.20 16.54 -25.81
N HIS A 234 1.40 17.23 -26.62
CA HIS A 234 0.24 16.65 -27.24
C HIS A 234 0.72 15.44 -28.06
N PHE A 235 0.79 14.27 -27.43
CA PHE A 235 1.07 13.03 -28.13
C PHE A 235 -0.14 12.76 -29.01
N LYS A 236 0.10 12.80 -30.33
CA LYS A 236 -0.84 12.24 -31.30
C LYS A 236 -1.13 10.80 -30.86
N ALA A 237 -2.40 10.39 -30.88
CA ALA A 237 -2.79 9.01 -30.65
C ALA A 237 -1.96 8.10 -31.57
N GLN A 238 -0.91 7.49 -31.03
CA GLN A 238 -0.14 6.48 -31.75
C GLN A 238 -0.93 5.19 -31.66
N ALA A 239 -1.13 4.54 -32.81
CA ALA A 239 -1.68 3.20 -32.85
C ALA A 239 -0.87 2.31 -31.90
N LEU A 240 -1.56 1.53 -31.07
CA LEU A 240 -0.91 0.57 -30.19
C LEU A 240 -0.10 -0.41 -31.05
N PRO A 241 1.17 -0.67 -30.70
CA PRO A 241 1.98 -1.60 -31.46
C PRO A 241 1.34 -3.00 -31.40
N VAL A 242 1.26 -3.65 -32.55
CA VAL A 242 0.77 -5.03 -32.67
C VAL A 242 1.69 -5.93 -31.85
N PRO A 243 1.16 -6.81 -30.97
CA PRO A 243 1.98 -7.78 -30.25
C PRO A 243 2.80 -8.61 -31.26
N ASN A 244 4.12 -8.63 -31.09
CA ASN A 244 4.97 -9.46 -31.93
C ASN A 244 4.91 -10.93 -31.46
N GLU A 245 5.50 -11.84 -32.24
CA GLU A 245 5.52 -13.28 -31.92
C GLU A 245 6.15 -13.58 -30.55
N LYS A 246 7.13 -12.78 -30.11
CA LYS A 246 7.74 -12.91 -28.77
C LYS A 246 6.79 -12.46 -27.65
N ASP A 247 5.93 -11.47 -27.91
CA ASP A 247 4.90 -11.04 -26.96
C ASP A 247 3.76 -12.06 -26.87
N ILE A 248 3.43 -12.74 -27.98
CA ILE A 248 2.47 -13.85 -28.01
C ILE A 248 2.99 -15.04 -27.19
N ALA A 249 4.29 -15.36 -27.28
CA ALA A 249 4.88 -16.44 -26.50
C ALA A 249 4.72 -16.27 -24.98
N LYS A 250 4.61 -15.03 -24.48
CA LYS A 250 4.40 -14.73 -23.05
C LYS A 250 3.00 -15.13 -22.54
N PHE A 251 2.04 -15.42 -23.42
CA PHE A 251 0.72 -15.93 -23.00
C PHE A 251 0.73 -17.42 -22.65
N HIS A 252 1.85 -18.11 -22.88
CA HIS A 252 2.03 -19.50 -22.54
C HIS A 252 2.84 -19.67 -21.24
N PRO A 253 2.66 -20.80 -20.53
CA PRO A 253 3.43 -21.08 -19.32
C PRO A 253 4.93 -21.10 -19.62
N VAL A 254 5.71 -20.40 -18.79
CA VAL A 254 7.17 -20.44 -18.88
C VAL A 254 7.67 -21.68 -18.14
N ASP A 255 8.21 -22.63 -18.90
CA ASP A 255 8.87 -23.82 -18.35
C ASP A 255 10.34 -23.52 -18.04
N HIS A 256 10.59 -22.91 -16.87
CA HIS A 256 11.95 -22.57 -16.43
C HIS A 256 12.05 -22.63 -14.89
N PRO A 257 13.15 -23.15 -14.30
CA PRO A 257 13.29 -23.28 -12.85
C PRO A 257 13.30 -21.95 -12.08
N PHE A 258 13.59 -20.83 -12.76
CA PHE A 258 13.53 -19.48 -12.18
C PHE A 258 12.12 -18.89 -12.21
N TRP A 259 11.17 -19.54 -12.89
CA TRP A 259 9.81 -19.05 -13.01
C TRP A 259 8.91 -19.69 -11.94
N PRO A 260 8.10 -18.90 -11.21
CA PRO A 260 7.15 -19.45 -10.25
C PRO A 260 6.00 -20.17 -10.96
N LEU A 261 5.36 -21.11 -10.28
CA LEU A 261 4.27 -21.90 -10.86
C LEU A 261 2.99 -21.06 -10.94
N MET A 262 2.29 -21.13 -12.08
CA MET A 262 1.03 -20.42 -12.29
C MET A 262 -0.14 -21.24 -11.75
N LEU A 263 -1.18 -20.57 -11.23
CA LEU A 263 -2.42 -21.23 -10.87
C LEU A 263 -3.14 -21.78 -12.12
N PRO A 264 -3.69 -23.01 -12.11
CA PRO A 264 -4.30 -23.62 -13.29
C PRO A 264 -5.37 -22.76 -13.96
N ALA A 265 -6.32 -22.22 -13.19
CA ALA A 265 -7.39 -21.37 -13.72
C ALA A 265 -6.86 -20.14 -14.46
N TRP A 266 -5.79 -19.53 -13.94
CA TRP A 266 -5.16 -18.34 -14.50
C TRP A 266 -4.29 -18.65 -15.71
N ARG A 267 -3.59 -19.79 -15.67
CA ARG A 267 -2.83 -20.32 -16.79
C ARG A 267 -3.73 -20.58 -17.99
N ASP A 268 -4.83 -21.28 -17.78
CA ASP A 268 -5.76 -21.67 -18.84
C ASP A 268 -6.46 -20.41 -19.40
N ALA A 269 -6.85 -19.47 -18.54
CA ALA A 269 -7.40 -18.18 -18.95
C ALA A 269 -6.41 -17.29 -19.72
N LEU A 270 -5.12 -17.33 -19.38
CA LEU A 270 -4.08 -16.58 -20.10
C LEU A 270 -3.86 -17.13 -21.50
N ALA A 271 -3.78 -18.47 -21.62
CA ALA A 271 -3.61 -19.15 -22.90
C ALA A 271 -4.84 -19.01 -23.83
N ALA A 272 -6.03 -18.74 -23.27
CA ALA A 272 -7.26 -18.57 -24.03
C ALA A 272 -7.50 -17.12 -24.51
N VAL A 273 -6.61 -16.17 -24.21
CA VAL A 273 -6.76 -14.78 -24.67
C VAL A 273 -6.61 -14.74 -26.18
N ASP A 274 -7.60 -14.17 -26.85
CA ASP A 274 -7.53 -13.88 -28.28
C ASP A 274 -6.71 -12.61 -28.53
N HIS A 275 -5.63 -12.74 -29.31
CA HIS A 275 -4.64 -11.70 -29.56
C HIS A 275 -5.01 -10.77 -30.74
N LEU A 276 -6.25 -10.83 -31.25
CA LEU A 276 -6.70 -9.96 -32.33
C LEU A 276 -6.64 -8.47 -31.96
N ASN A 277 -5.92 -7.67 -32.78
CA ASN A 277 -5.78 -6.22 -32.60
C ASN A 277 -7.12 -5.47 -32.55
N SER A 278 -8.17 -5.99 -33.21
CA SER A 278 -9.50 -5.39 -33.20
C SER A 278 -10.14 -5.32 -31.82
N ARG A 279 -9.63 -6.10 -30.85
CA ARG A 279 -10.09 -6.08 -29.47
C ARG A 279 -9.49 -4.95 -28.64
N VAL A 280 -8.37 -4.40 -29.10
CA VAL A 280 -7.62 -3.39 -28.36
C VAL A 280 -8.35 -2.04 -28.41
N ILE A 281 -8.69 -1.50 -27.25
CA ILE A 281 -9.45 -0.26 -27.11
C ILE A 281 -8.51 0.95 -27.29
N THR A 282 -8.49 1.53 -28.48
CA THR A 282 -7.60 2.64 -28.87
C THR A 282 -7.99 4.02 -28.33
N GLU A 283 -9.18 4.16 -27.74
CA GLU A 283 -9.73 5.45 -27.29
C GLU A 283 -9.05 6.05 -26.05
N TRP A 284 -8.03 5.39 -25.48
CA TRP A 284 -7.51 5.75 -24.15
C TRP A 284 -5.99 5.97 -24.14
N LYS A 285 -5.56 6.93 -23.32
CA LYS A 285 -4.17 7.44 -23.30
C LYS A 285 -3.15 6.35 -22.95
N LEU A 286 -2.04 6.37 -23.68
CA LEU A 286 -0.91 5.43 -23.64
C LEU A 286 -0.05 5.50 -22.36
N ASP A 287 -0.24 6.50 -21.50
CA ASP A 287 0.72 6.84 -20.43
C ASP A 287 0.87 5.73 -19.36
N ASP A 288 -0.08 4.79 -19.26
CA ASP A 288 -0.10 3.69 -18.29
C ASP A 288 0.20 2.30 -18.89
N SER A 289 0.55 2.17 -20.17
CA SER A 289 0.73 0.85 -20.81
C SER A 289 2.01 0.12 -20.38
N GLY A 290 2.93 0.80 -19.69
CA GLY A 290 4.17 0.20 -19.19
C GLY A 290 4.00 -0.71 -17.97
N TYR A 291 5.12 -1.02 -17.33
CA TYR A 291 5.18 -1.75 -16.08
C TYR A 291 5.60 -0.83 -14.93
N ARG A 292 4.95 -0.99 -13.78
CA ARG A 292 5.29 -0.26 -12.55
C ARG A 292 6.52 -0.83 -11.84
N PHE A 293 6.78 -2.11 -12.04
CA PHE A 293 8.01 -2.80 -11.66
C PHE A 293 8.62 -3.45 -12.91
N PRO A 294 9.88 -3.88 -12.90
CA PRO A 294 10.43 -4.61 -14.04
C PRO A 294 9.54 -5.78 -14.48
N ASP A 295 9.44 -6.01 -15.80
CA ASP A 295 8.78 -7.21 -16.35
C ASP A 295 9.53 -8.45 -15.85
N SER A 296 8.82 -9.36 -15.19
CA SER A 296 9.38 -10.58 -14.60
C SER A 296 10.11 -11.44 -15.64
N HIS A 297 9.70 -11.41 -16.91
CA HIS A 297 10.35 -12.17 -17.98
C HIS A 297 11.80 -11.72 -18.24
N LEU A 298 12.18 -10.50 -17.83
CA LEU A 298 13.56 -10.01 -17.97
C LEU A 298 14.57 -10.85 -17.18
N PHE A 299 14.12 -11.49 -16.11
CA PHE A 299 14.95 -12.22 -15.17
C PHE A 299 15.13 -13.70 -15.57
N VAL A 300 14.47 -14.16 -16.64
CA VAL A 300 14.56 -15.55 -17.10
C VAL A 300 15.59 -15.66 -18.24
N PRO A 301 16.63 -16.50 -18.11
CA PRO A 301 17.71 -16.67 -19.10
C PRO A 301 17.31 -17.06 -20.53
N SER A 302 16.06 -17.41 -20.83
CA SER A 302 15.63 -17.85 -22.16
C SER A 302 15.52 -16.74 -23.23
N THR A 303 15.66 -15.46 -22.85
CA THR A 303 15.55 -14.32 -23.78
C THR A 303 16.86 -13.93 -24.47
N PHE A 304 18.00 -14.36 -23.93
CA PHE A 304 19.33 -14.10 -24.46
C PHE A 304 20.06 -15.44 -24.47
N GLY A 305 20.39 -15.98 -25.65
CA GLY A 305 20.94 -17.34 -25.78
C GLY A 305 22.18 -17.61 -24.92
N ASP A 306 22.63 -18.87 -24.86
CA ASP A 306 23.61 -19.48 -23.92
C ASP A 306 25.03 -18.87 -23.84
N SER A 307 25.22 -17.61 -24.26
CA SER A 307 26.46 -16.86 -24.13
C SER A 307 26.70 -16.41 -22.69
N ILE A 308 27.97 -16.42 -22.28
CA ILE A 308 28.46 -15.86 -21.01
C ILE A 308 27.95 -14.41 -20.79
N THR A 309 27.86 -13.62 -21.86
CA THR A 309 27.35 -12.24 -21.80
C THR A 309 25.89 -12.16 -21.39
N ALA A 310 25.06 -13.13 -21.81
CA ALA A 310 23.65 -13.19 -21.45
C ALA A 310 23.47 -13.46 -19.94
N ASN A 311 24.27 -14.37 -19.39
CA ASN A 311 24.24 -14.68 -17.96
C ASN A 311 24.69 -13.48 -17.12
N THR A 312 25.72 -12.74 -17.54
CA THR A 312 26.15 -11.51 -16.85
C THR A 312 25.05 -10.44 -16.86
N HIS A 313 24.32 -10.28 -17.97
CA HIS A 313 23.18 -9.36 -18.05
C HIS A 313 22.08 -9.74 -17.06
N VAL A 314 21.68 -11.02 -17.03
CA VAL A 314 20.63 -11.49 -16.11
C VAL A 314 21.09 -11.36 -14.65
N SER A 315 22.34 -11.70 -14.33
CA SER A 315 22.89 -11.49 -12.98
C SER A 315 22.90 -10.02 -12.56
N SER A 316 23.19 -9.10 -13.48
CA SER A 316 23.08 -7.65 -13.25
C SER A 316 21.67 -7.25 -12.84
N TYR A 317 20.65 -7.85 -13.45
CA TYR A 317 19.25 -7.53 -13.15
C TYR A 317 18.93 -7.90 -11.71
N TYR A 318 19.33 -9.11 -11.27
CA TYR A 318 19.13 -9.54 -9.89
C TYR A 318 19.88 -8.65 -8.89
N ILE A 319 21.15 -8.32 -9.17
CA ILE A 319 21.98 -7.48 -8.28
C ILE A 319 21.41 -6.07 -8.17
N THR A 320 21.08 -5.45 -9.30
CA THR A 320 20.50 -4.11 -9.34
C THR A 320 19.14 -4.10 -8.63
N TRP A 321 18.27 -5.07 -8.93
CA TRP A 321 16.97 -5.16 -8.25
C TRP A 321 17.13 -5.24 -6.73
N VAL A 322 17.96 -6.15 -6.21
CA VAL A 322 18.13 -6.32 -4.76
C VAL A 322 18.72 -5.07 -4.10
N ASN A 323 19.70 -4.42 -4.74
CA ASN A 323 20.36 -3.23 -4.19
C ASN A 323 19.45 -1.98 -4.20
N TYR A 324 18.55 -1.87 -5.19
CA TYR A 324 17.71 -0.68 -5.38
C TYR A 324 16.23 -0.89 -5.03
N GLN A 325 15.82 -2.10 -4.61
CA GLN A 325 14.41 -2.42 -4.35
C GLN A 325 13.72 -1.45 -3.39
N ASP A 326 14.38 -0.99 -2.32
CA ASP A 326 13.77 -0.07 -1.36
C ASP A 326 13.53 1.32 -1.97
N ALA A 327 14.49 1.80 -2.76
CA ALA A 327 14.35 3.06 -3.46
C ALA A 327 13.26 2.98 -4.53
N ILE A 328 13.19 1.85 -5.24
CA ILE A 328 12.12 1.57 -6.20
C ILE A 328 10.78 1.46 -5.47
N TRP A 329 10.68 0.78 -4.33
CA TRP A 329 9.44 0.71 -3.55
C TRP A 329 9.02 2.06 -3.01
N LEU A 330 9.95 2.88 -2.52
CA LEU A 330 9.65 4.22 -2.05
C LEU A 330 9.16 5.12 -3.21
N ALA A 331 9.85 5.07 -4.35
CA ALA A 331 9.44 5.76 -5.56
C ALA A 331 8.04 5.30 -5.99
N GLN A 332 7.82 3.99 -6.08
CA GLN A 332 6.58 3.39 -6.53
C GLN A 332 5.49 3.39 -5.45
N SER A 333 5.77 3.78 -4.21
CA SER A 333 4.73 4.09 -3.22
C SER A 333 3.96 5.34 -3.60
N CYS A 334 4.56 6.22 -4.40
CA CYS A 334 3.87 7.37 -4.98
C CYS A 334 2.91 6.87 -6.09
N PRO A 335 1.61 7.14 -6.00
CA PRO A 335 0.63 6.71 -6.98
C PRO A 335 0.69 7.47 -8.30
N ALA A 336 1.26 8.67 -8.29
CA ALA A 336 1.63 9.40 -9.50
C ALA A 336 2.92 8.89 -10.14
N SER A 337 3.51 7.79 -9.63
CA SER A 337 4.71 7.23 -10.24
C SER A 337 4.39 6.63 -11.61
N PRO A 338 5.11 7.06 -12.66
CA PRO A 338 4.84 6.62 -14.01
C PRO A 338 5.15 5.12 -14.17
N CYS A 339 4.40 4.48 -15.06
CA CYS A 339 4.79 3.18 -15.60
C CYS A 339 5.97 3.36 -16.58
N HIS A 340 6.80 2.34 -16.71
CA HIS A 340 7.96 2.35 -17.60
C HIS A 340 7.91 1.20 -18.59
N THR A 341 8.41 1.45 -19.81
CA THR A 341 8.53 0.39 -20.81
C THR A 341 9.56 -0.65 -20.39
N THR A 342 9.45 -1.86 -20.92
CA THR A 342 10.43 -2.94 -20.70
C THR A 342 11.86 -2.50 -21.02
N SER A 343 12.06 -1.75 -22.11
CA SER A 343 13.37 -1.20 -22.49
C SER A 343 13.93 -0.26 -21.42
N LYS A 344 13.11 0.60 -20.84
CA LYS A 344 13.52 1.54 -19.80
C LYS A 344 13.89 0.81 -18.50
N TRP A 345 13.16 -0.26 -18.16
CA TRP A 345 13.54 -1.13 -17.05
C TRP A 345 14.83 -1.91 -17.31
N GLN A 346 15.05 -2.43 -18.52
CA GLN A 346 16.30 -3.10 -18.89
C GLN A 346 17.50 -2.15 -18.73
N GLU A 347 17.39 -0.91 -19.21
CA GLU A 347 18.44 0.09 -19.06
C GLU A 347 18.74 0.38 -17.58
N LEU A 348 17.70 0.51 -16.74
CA LEU A 348 17.87 0.68 -15.29
C LEU A 348 18.56 -0.54 -14.64
N LEU A 349 18.19 -1.75 -15.03
CA LEU A 349 18.72 -2.98 -14.44
C LEU A 349 20.16 -3.32 -14.88
N LEU A 350 20.68 -2.64 -15.91
CA LEU A 350 22.08 -2.74 -16.35
C LEU A 350 23.05 -1.81 -15.60
N LEU A 351 22.56 -1.01 -14.63
CA LEU A 351 23.40 -0.07 -13.88
C LEU A 351 24.62 -0.75 -13.21
N SER A 352 24.44 -1.92 -12.59
CA SER A 352 25.56 -2.64 -11.96
C SER A 352 26.67 -3.04 -12.93
N MET A 353 26.35 -3.37 -14.19
CA MET A 353 27.35 -3.71 -15.21
C MET A 353 28.13 -2.50 -15.72
N LYS A 354 27.47 -1.34 -15.84
CA LYS A 354 28.16 -0.08 -16.19
C LYS A 354 29.17 0.27 -15.10
N GLU A 355 28.76 0.19 -13.84
CA GLU A 355 29.61 0.48 -12.68
C GLU A 355 30.80 -0.50 -12.55
N ALA A 356 30.61 -1.75 -12.95
CA ALA A 356 31.66 -2.77 -12.97
C ALA A 356 32.67 -2.59 -14.12
N GLY A 357 32.44 -1.66 -15.04
CA GLY A 357 33.24 -1.52 -16.26
C GLY A 357 33.05 -2.66 -17.27
N CYS A 358 32.06 -3.53 -17.06
CA CYS A 358 31.77 -4.68 -17.93
C CYS A 358 31.11 -4.27 -19.25
N LEU A 359 30.56 -3.06 -19.34
CA LEU A 359 29.98 -2.50 -20.55
C LEU A 359 30.86 -1.37 -21.08
N SER A 360 31.49 -1.58 -22.24
CA SER A 360 32.11 -0.50 -23.00
C SER A 360 31.07 0.12 -23.94
N PHE A 361 30.50 1.25 -23.54
CA PHE A 361 29.68 2.04 -24.45
C PHE A 361 30.62 2.89 -25.30
N LYS A 362 30.41 2.90 -26.62
CA LYS A 362 31.11 3.86 -27.48
C LYS A 362 30.72 5.27 -27.01
N ALA A 363 31.71 6.13 -26.76
CA ALA A 363 31.50 7.55 -26.51
C ALA A 363 30.64 8.10 -27.67
N ASN A 364 29.49 8.72 -27.34
CA ASN A 364 28.42 9.18 -28.24
C ASN A 364 27.33 8.17 -28.63
N SER A 365 27.26 6.98 -28.01
CA SER A 365 26.08 6.12 -28.15
C SER A 365 24.91 6.66 -27.32
N GLY A 366 23.70 6.66 -27.87
CA GLY A 366 22.48 7.11 -27.17
C GLY A 366 22.22 6.37 -25.84
N THR A 367 22.88 5.24 -25.60
CA THR A 367 22.79 4.42 -24.39
C THR A 367 23.44 5.07 -23.16
N GLU A 368 24.54 5.81 -23.33
CA GLU A 368 25.19 6.50 -22.21
C GLU A 368 24.33 7.66 -21.69
N GLY A 369 23.72 8.43 -22.60
CA GLY A 369 22.76 9.48 -22.27
C GLY A 369 21.52 8.94 -21.55
N ARG A 370 20.99 7.80 -21.99
CA ARG A 370 19.83 7.14 -21.34
C ARG A 370 20.14 6.59 -19.95
N LEU A 371 21.34 6.07 -19.73
CA LEU A 371 21.77 5.62 -18.40
C LEU A 371 21.93 6.79 -17.42
N THR A 372 22.45 7.93 -17.90
CA THR A 372 22.48 9.17 -17.11
C THR A 372 21.06 9.65 -16.81
N GLU A 373 20.14 9.58 -17.78
CA GLU A 373 18.71 9.88 -17.56
C GLU A 373 18.10 8.96 -16.49
N MET A 374 18.40 7.65 -16.50
CA MET A 374 17.88 6.71 -15.49
C MET A 374 18.45 6.98 -14.10
N THR A 375 19.73 7.30 -14.02
CA THR A 375 20.37 7.76 -12.78
C THR A 375 19.70 9.05 -12.26
N THR A 376 19.43 10.01 -13.14
CA THR A 376 18.70 11.22 -12.78
C THR A 376 17.27 10.92 -12.36
N LEU A 377 16.58 9.97 -12.97
CA LEU A 377 15.23 9.54 -12.54
C LEU A 377 15.25 8.92 -11.14
N LEU A 378 16.19 8.02 -10.86
CA LEU A 378 16.38 7.48 -9.50
C LEU A 378 16.65 8.61 -8.50
N GLN A 379 17.54 9.53 -8.84
CA GLN A 379 17.84 10.70 -8.00
C GLN A 379 16.61 11.61 -7.81
N GLN A 380 15.79 11.82 -8.83
CA GLN A 380 14.56 12.61 -8.74
C GLN A 380 13.52 11.93 -7.85
N TRP A 381 13.34 10.61 -7.99
CA TRP A 381 12.43 9.83 -7.13
C TRP A 381 12.86 9.93 -5.66
N VAL A 382 14.16 9.97 -5.43
CA VAL A 382 14.76 10.01 -4.12
C VAL A 382 14.76 11.43 -3.54
N ALA A 383 15.06 12.46 -4.33
CA ALA A 383 14.99 13.87 -3.95
C ALA A 383 13.57 14.29 -3.58
N LYS A 384 12.55 13.82 -4.34
CA LYS A 384 11.13 14.03 -4.02
C LYS A 384 10.76 13.48 -2.64
N ASN A 385 11.46 12.43 -2.18
CA ASN A 385 11.27 11.82 -0.88
C ASN A 385 12.32 12.25 0.16
N GLN A 386 13.14 13.26 -0.12
CA GLN A 386 14.23 13.75 0.75
C GLN A 386 15.23 12.65 1.16
N VAL A 387 15.47 11.70 0.26
CA VAL A 387 16.48 10.66 0.44
C VAL A 387 17.79 11.12 -0.24
N MET A 388 18.94 10.76 0.32
CA MET A 388 20.23 10.85 -0.38
C MET A 388 20.54 9.50 -1.02
N LEU A 389 20.90 9.49 -2.31
CA LEU A 389 21.24 8.27 -3.05
C LEU A 389 22.74 8.25 -3.33
N ALA A 390 23.47 7.34 -2.66
CA ALA A 390 24.86 7.07 -2.99
C ALA A 390 24.90 5.96 -4.06
N ILE A 391 24.90 6.34 -5.33
CA ILE A 391 25.18 5.41 -6.44
C ILE A 391 26.65 4.99 -6.28
N THR A 392 26.88 3.74 -5.90
CA THR A 392 28.22 3.19 -5.63
C THR A 392 28.33 1.86 -6.35
N ASN A 393 29.54 1.51 -6.83
CA ASN A 393 29.79 0.30 -7.62
C ASN A 393 29.15 -0.96 -7.00
N CYS A 394 28.03 -1.39 -7.58
CA CYS A 394 27.19 -2.49 -7.14
C CYS A 394 27.55 -3.77 -7.89
N THR A 395 28.73 -4.34 -7.63
CA THR A 395 29.13 -5.61 -8.26
C THR A 395 28.60 -6.86 -7.53
N SER A 396 27.99 -6.67 -6.36
CA SER A 396 27.38 -7.74 -5.57
C SER A 396 26.16 -7.25 -4.78
N ALA A 397 25.33 -8.20 -4.38
CA ALA A 397 24.19 -7.99 -3.49
C ALA A 397 24.05 -9.17 -2.52
N LYS A 398 23.50 -8.92 -1.32
CA LYS A 398 23.19 -10.00 -0.37
C LYS A 398 21.68 -10.12 -0.20
N ILE A 399 21.17 -11.33 -0.19
CA ILE A 399 19.75 -11.63 0.07
C ILE A 399 19.66 -12.97 0.81
N HIS A 400 19.05 -12.99 2.00
CA HIS A 400 18.83 -14.22 2.80
C HIS A 400 20.05 -15.12 2.98
N GLY A 401 21.20 -14.51 3.31
CA GLY A 401 22.46 -15.25 3.46
C GLY A 401 23.14 -15.64 2.15
N TYR A 402 22.48 -15.48 0.99
CA TYR A 402 23.07 -15.65 -0.33
C TYR A 402 23.79 -14.37 -0.76
N THR A 403 24.92 -14.54 -1.44
CA THR A 403 25.65 -13.43 -2.08
C THR A 403 25.56 -13.61 -3.59
N LEU A 404 25.01 -12.59 -4.26
CA LEU A 404 24.89 -12.49 -5.70
C LEU A 404 26.12 -11.77 -6.27
N THR A 405 26.65 -12.27 -7.39
CA THR A 405 27.80 -11.70 -8.10
C THR A 405 27.54 -11.66 -9.60
N LEU A 406 28.19 -10.74 -10.33
CA LEU A 406 27.89 -10.49 -11.74
C LEU A 406 28.18 -11.69 -12.67
N ASP A 407 29.15 -12.52 -12.31
CA ASP A 407 29.61 -13.61 -13.18
C ASP A 407 28.85 -14.92 -12.99
N VAL A 408 28.01 -15.01 -11.97
CA VAL A 408 27.33 -16.25 -11.58
C VAL A 408 25.83 -16.00 -11.47
N LEU A 409 25.03 -16.80 -12.16
CA LEU A 409 23.58 -16.75 -12.02
C LEU A 409 23.17 -17.16 -10.60
N PRO A 410 22.11 -16.56 -10.02
CA PRO A 410 21.56 -17.01 -8.76
C PRO A 410 21.14 -18.48 -8.83
N THR A 411 21.10 -19.14 -7.68
CA THR A 411 20.46 -20.46 -7.56
C THR A 411 18.99 -20.35 -7.98
N ALA A 412 18.45 -21.43 -8.54
CA ALA A 412 17.05 -21.45 -9.00
C ALA A 412 16.06 -20.98 -7.92
N ASP A 413 16.33 -21.36 -6.67
CA ASP A 413 15.56 -21.01 -5.49
C ASP A 413 15.50 -19.48 -5.26
N VAL A 414 16.66 -18.83 -5.26
CA VAL A 414 16.78 -17.37 -5.04
C VAL A 414 16.20 -16.63 -6.24
N ALA A 415 16.47 -17.11 -7.45
CA ALA A 415 15.97 -16.56 -8.69
C ALA A 415 14.43 -16.58 -8.73
N CYS A 416 13.84 -17.75 -8.46
CA CYS A 416 12.39 -17.98 -8.43
C CYS A 416 11.71 -17.12 -7.37
N MET A 417 12.31 -16.99 -6.18
CA MET A 417 11.82 -16.11 -5.13
C MET A 417 11.77 -14.63 -5.57
N ILE A 418 12.81 -14.12 -6.23
CA ILE A 418 12.83 -12.73 -6.71
C ILE A 418 11.79 -12.52 -7.81
N VAL A 419 11.71 -13.44 -8.78
CA VAL A 419 10.73 -13.40 -9.87
C VAL A 419 9.31 -13.47 -9.33
N TYR A 420 9.06 -14.31 -8.33
CA TYR A 420 7.78 -14.39 -7.64
C TYR A 420 7.35 -13.08 -6.98
N VAL A 421 8.27 -12.39 -6.30
CA VAL A 421 7.99 -11.06 -5.72
C VAL A 421 7.63 -10.06 -6.81
N LEU A 422 8.35 -10.06 -7.93
CA LEU A 422 8.04 -9.20 -9.09
C LEU A 422 6.67 -9.51 -9.70
N CYS A 423 6.34 -10.78 -9.91
CA CYS A 423 5.03 -11.20 -10.41
C CYS A 423 3.90 -10.71 -9.48
N LYS A 424 4.08 -10.82 -8.16
CA LYS A 424 3.11 -10.29 -7.18
C LYS A 424 2.95 -8.78 -7.29
N LEU A 425 4.06 -8.03 -7.31
CA LEU A 425 4.02 -6.57 -7.35
C LEU A 425 3.37 -6.07 -8.65
N ASN A 426 3.73 -6.67 -9.79
CA ASN A 426 3.14 -6.34 -11.08
C ASN A 426 1.65 -6.71 -11.14
N PHE A 427 1.26 -7.94 -10.78
CA PHE A 427 -0.17 -8.34 -10.77
C PHE A 427 -1.02 -7.40 -9.92
N ARG A 428 -0.54 -7.06 -8.71
CA ARG A 428 -1.26 -6.14 -7.83
C ARG A 428 -1.43 -4.76 -8.47
N SER A 429 -0.33 -4.20 -8.98
CA SER A 429 -0.37 -2.89 -9.63
C SER A 429 -1.29 -2.90 -10.84
N GLU A 430 -1.20 -3.93 -11.67
CA GLU A 430 -2.00 -4.12 -12.87
C GLU A 430 -3.49 -4.26 -12.56
N LEU A 431 -3.85 -5.02 -11.52
CA LEU A 431 -5.22 -5.13 -11.06
C LEU A 431 -5.75 -3.77 -10.57
N CYS A 432 -4.96 -3.00 -9.82
CA CYS A 432 -5.35 -1.66 -9.38
C CYS A 432 -5.55 -0.70 -10.56
N THR A 433 -4.63 -0.70 -11.53
CA THR A 433 -4.70 0.14 -12.72
C THR A 433 -5.92 -0.24 -13.57
N LEU A 434 -6.13 -1.54 -13.84
CA LEU A 434 -7.29 -2.01 -14.60
C LEU A 434 -8.60 -1.67 -13.87
N ASN A 435 -8.66 -1.86 -12.56
CA ASN A 435 -9.82 -1.52 -11.74
C ASN A 435 -10.17 -0.02 -11.85
N ALA A 436 -9.18 0.87 -11.81
CA ALA A 436 -9.39 2.31 -11.95
C ALA A 436 -10.05 2.69 -13.29
N TYR A 437 -9.82 1.89 -14.34
CA TYR A 437 -10.42 2.08 -15.66
C TYR A 437 -11.77 1.40 -15.84
N MET A 438 -11.94 0.20 -15.27
CA MET A 438 -13.13 -0.63 -15.48
C MET A 438 -14.25 -0.32 -14.50
N HIS A 439 -13.94 0.25 -13.35
CA HIS A 439 -14.90 0.55 -12.30
C HIS A 439 -15.92 1.60 -12.76
N THR A 440 -17.20 1.26 -12.62
CA THR A 440 -18.31 2.18 -12.92
C THR A 440 -18.94 2.68 -11.62
N PRO A 441 -18.70 3.96 -11.23
CA PRO A 441 -19.20 4.50 -9.96
C PRO A 441 -20.74 4.62 -9.90
N SER A 442 -21.42 4.43 -11.04
CA SER A 442 -22.89 4.39 -11.14
C SER A 442 -23.51 3.03 -10.78
N SER A 443 -22.71 1.98 -10.51
CA SER A 443 -23.25 0.72 -10.00
C SER A 443 -23.82 0.96 -8.60
N LEU A 444 -25.10 0.65 -8.37
CA LEU A 444 -25.89 1.00 -7.19
C LEU A 444 -25.34 0.54 -5.82
N HIS A 445 -24.19 -0.13 -5.75
CA HIS A 445 -23.89 -1.09 -4.68
C HIS A 445 -22.56 -0.90 -3.94
N CYS A 446 -21.73 0.10 -4.25
CA CYS A 446 -20.52 0.35 -3.45
C CYS A 446 -20.05 1.81 -3.54
N LYS A 447 -19.86 2.48 -2.39
CA LYS A 447 -19.25 3.82 -2.38
C LYS A 447 -17.75 3.69 -2.69
N ALA A 448 -17.16 4.65 -3.38
CA ALA A 448 -15.74 4.62 -3.76
C ALA A 448 -14.73 4.27 -2.62
N PRO A 449 -14.92 4.69 -1.36
CA PRO A 449 -14.05 4.28 -0.24
C PRO A 449 -14.15 2.79 0.10
N GLU A 450 -15.36 2.22 0.04
CA GLU A 450 -15.61 0.80 0.30
C GLU A 450 -14.99 -0.07 -0.80
N HIS A 451 -15.03 0.39 -2.05
CA HIS A 451 -14.44 -0.31 -3.19
C HIS A 451 -12.92 -0.44 -3.09
N ASN A 452 -12.23 0.60 -2.63
CA ASN A 452 -10.77 0.54 -2.42
C ASN A 452 -10.39 -0.40 -1.27
N ILE A 453 -11.24 -0.50 -0.24
CA ILE A 453 -11.08 -1.47 0.84
C ILE A 453 -11.23 -2.90 0.30
N LEU A 454 -12.25 -3.16 -0.53
CA LEU A 454 -12.44 -4.46 -1.20
C LEU A 454 -11.24 -4.83 -2.09
N LEU A 455 -10.67 -3.86 -2.80
CA LEU A 455 -9.45 -4.06 -3.58
C LEU A 455 -8.26 -4.46 -2.70
N GLY A 456 -8.11 -3.85 -1.52
CA GLY A 456 -7.10 -4.27 -0.53
C GLY A 456 -7.29 -5.72 -0.05
N TYR A 457 -8.55 -6.17 0.10
CA TYR A 457 -8.85 -7.54 0.51
C TYR A 457 -8.41 -8.59 -0.51
N CYS A 458 -8.30 -8.26 -1.79
CA CYS A 458 -7.79 -9.16 -2.83
C CYS A 458 -6.36 -9.64 -2.55
N PHE A 459 -5.58 -8.84 -1.81
CA PHE A 459 -4.15 -9.09 -1.61
C PHE A 459 -3.80 -9.45 -0.17
N LEU A 460 -4.49 -8.84 0.78
CA LEU A 460 -4.10 -8.82 2.20
C LEU A 460 -5.20 -9.40 3.10
N GLY A 461 -6.38 -9.65 2.55
CA GLY A 461 -7.41 -10.55 3.06
C GLY A 461 -8.37 -10.05 4.11
N TRP A 462 -9.42 -10.85 4.25
CA TRP A 462 -10.63 -10.57 5.03
C TRP A 462 -10.45 -10.77 6.54
N LEU A 463 -9.25 -10.58 7.08
CA LEU A 463 -9.14 -10.49 8.53
C LEU A 463 -9.64 -9.08 8.93
N PRO A 464 -10.62 -8.95 9.85
CA PRO A 464 -10.88 -7.67 10.49
C PRO A 464 -9.54 -7.21 11.09
N GLY A 465 -9.02 -6.10 10.58
CA GLY A 465 -7.69 -5.60 10.87
C GLY A 465 -6.76 -5.45 9.66
N VAL A 466 -6.94 -6.19 8.57
CA VAL A 466 -5.91 -6.25 7.50
C VAL A 466 -6.31 -5.46 6.23
N ALA A 467 -7.39 -4.69 6.33
CA ALA A 467 -7.92 -3.84 5.27
C ALA A 467 -7.04 -2.61 4.99
N GLY A 468 -5.97 -2.76 4.20
CA GLY A 468 -5.21 -1.62 3.65
C GLY A 468 -3.70 -1.67 3.83
N GLY A 469 -3.12 -2.86 3.99
CA GLY A 469 -1.68 -3.02 3.76
C GLY A 469 -1.28 -2.45 2.39
N ASN A 470 -0.03 -2.03 2.28
CA ASN A 470 0.47 -1.42 1.06
C ASN A 470 0.45 -2.45 -0.08
N ILE A 471 0.08 -2.05 -1.30
CA ILE A 471 0.22 -2.88 -2.50
C ILE A 471 1.63 -3.48 -2.63
N LEU A 472 2.61 -2.77 -2.05
CA LEU A 472 4.02 -3.12 -2.01
C LEU A 472 4.44 -4.03 -0.85
N THR A 473 3.58 -4.32 0.15
CA THR A 473 3.94 -5.30 1.20
C THR A 473 3.79 -6.69 0.61
N VAL A 474 4.88 -7.22 0.06
CA VAL A 474 5.03 -8.64 -0.25
C VAL A 474 5.91 -9.22 0.84
N SER A 475 5.32 -9.81 1.88
CA SER A 475 6.12 -10.63 2.80
C SER A 475 6.61 -11.84 2.03
N GLN A 476 7.89 -12.20 2.22
CA GLN A 476 8.45 -13.43 1.67
C GLN A 476 8.00 -14.66 2.48
N ASP A 477 7.62 -14.45 3.76
CA ASP A 477 6.94 -15.43 4.62
C ASP A 477 5.42 -15.53 4.33
N ASP A 478 4.86 -14.66 3.48
CA ASP A 478 3.56 -14.93 2.83
C ASP A 478 3.76 -16.00 1.73
N GLY A 479 4.39 -17.12 2.10
CA GLY A 479 4.63 -18.31 1.28
C GLY A 479 3.35 -18.89 0.69
N LEU A 480 2.20 -18.44 1.18
CA LEU A 480 0.87 -18.73 0.70
C LEU A 480 0.21 -17.40 0.39
N THR A 481 0.46 -16.90 -0.83
CA THR A 481 -0.33 -15.78 -1.34
C THR A 481 -1.77 -16.14 -1.15
N ARG A 482 -2.55 -15.23 -0.67
CA ARG A 482 -3.90 -15.54 -0.28
C ARG A 482 -4.83 -15.95 -1.46
N LEU A 483 -4.50 -15.60 -2.71
CA LEU A 483 -5.07 -16.20 -3.93
C LEU A 483 -4.40 -17.51 -4.39
N CYS A 484 -3.26 -17.85 -3.84
CA CYS A 484 -2.48 -19.05 -4.12
C CYS A 484 -2.22 -19.86 -2.81
N ALA A 485 -3.22 -19.85 -1.91
CA ALA A 485 -3.09 -20.48 -0.60
C ALA A 485 -2.99 -22.00 -0.76
N SER A 486 -2.34 -22.69 0.18
CA SER A 486 -2.12 -24.15 0.09
C SER A 486 -3.43 -24.92 0.18
N THR A 487 -4.46 -24.31 0.76
CA THR A 487 -5.80 -24.85 0.84
C THR A 487 -6.80 -23.97 0.10
N PHE A 488 -7.67 -24.60 -0.68
CA PHE A 488 -8.76 -23.90 -1.39
C PHE A 488 -9.66 -23.10 -0.44
N LYS A 489 -9.84 -23.58 0.80
CA LYS A 489 -10.61 -22.91 1.85
C LYS A 489 -10.04 -21.54 2.23
N GLU A 490 -8.72 -21.40 2.25
CA GLU A 490 -8.06 -20.12 2.49
C GLU A 490 -8.16 -19.21 1.26
N GLN A 491 -7.99 -19.79 0.07
CA GLN A 491 -8.08 -19.10 -1.22
C GLN A 491 -9.46 -18.46 -1.47
N GLN A 492 -10.50 -19.13 -1.01
CA GLN A 492 -11.89 -18.79 -1.22
C GLN A 492 -12.25 -17.33 -0.91
N LYS A 493 -11.73 -16.79 0.21
CA LYS A 493 -12.03 -15.42 0.66
C LYS A 493 -11.49 -14.37 -0.31
N PHE A 494 -10.42 -14.68 -1.01
CA PHE A 494 -9.72 -13.79 -1.92
C PHE A 494 -10.34 -13.79 -3.29
N ILE A 495 -10.76 -14.98 -3.74
CA ILE A 495 -11.57 -15.12 -4.95
C ILE A 495 -12.88 -14.36 -4.80
N LEU A 496 -13.53 -14.41 -3.62
CA LEU A 496 -14.72 -13.62 -3.33
C LEU A 496 -14.46 -12.12 -3.36
N ALA A 497 -13.40 -11.65 -2.71
CA ALA A 497 -13.02 -10.23 -2.74
C ALA A 497 -12.76 -9.77 -4.18
N LEU A 498 -12.04 -10.58 -4.97
CA LEU A 498 -11.76 -10.31 -6.38
C LEU A 498 -13.05 -10.25 -7.20
N ALA A 499 -13.95 -11.21 -7.02
CA ALA A 499 -15.26 -11.24 -7.68
C ALA A 499 -16.11 -10.01 -7.29
N GLN A 500 -16.10 -9.61 -6.03
CA GLN A 500 -16.79 -8.40 -5.56
C GLN A 500 -16.25 -7.14 -6.24
N VAL A 501 -14.93 -6.99 -6.32
CA VAL A 501 -14.29 -5.88 -7.05
C VAL A 501 -14.71 -5.89 -8.52
N MET A 502 -14.58 -7.05 -9.19
CA MET A 502 -14.92 -7.21 -10.61
C MET A 502 -16.41 -7.06 -10.90
N SER A 503 -17.30 -7.28 -9.93
CA SER A 503 -18.75 -7.11 -10.14
C SER A 503 -19.15 -5.67 -10.49
N SER A 504 -18.37 -4.70 -10.02
CA SER A 504 -18.52 -3.27 -10.33
C SER A 504 -17.93 -2.87 -11.69
N TRP A 505 -17.23 -3.79 -12.36
CA TRP A 505 -16.60 -3.52 -13.64
C TRP A 505 -17.62 -3.54 -14.78
N ARG A 506 -17.35 -2.73 -15.80
CA ARG A 506 -18.12 -2.77 -17.04
C ARG A 506 -18.07 -4.18 -17.64
N ASN A 507 -19.21 -4.66 -18.11
CA ASN A 507 -19.36 -5.99 -18.74
C ASN A 507 -19.01 -7.20 -17.85
N ALA A 508 -18.97 -7.05 -16.52
CA ALA A 508 -18.74 -8.16 -15.62
C ALA A 508 -19.75 -9.32 -15.87
N PRO A 509 -19.27 -10.58 -16.00
CA PRO A 509 -20.13 -11.75 -16.19
C PRO A 509 -21.21 -11.88 -15.12
N LEU A 510 -22.38 -12.41 -15.51
CA LEU A 510 -23.51 -12.61 -14.59
C LEU A 510 -23.14 -13.50 -13.40
N ILE A 511 -22.26 -14.49 -13.57
CA ILE A 511 -21.78 -15.34 -12.47
C ILE A 511 -21.07 -14.50 -11.40
N ILE A 512 -20.25 -13.52 -11.81
CA ILE A 512 -19.57 -12.59 -10.90
C ILE A 512 -20.60 -11.66 -10.24
N ARG A 513 -21.54 -11.09 -11.01
CA ARG A 513 -22.55 -10.16 -10.48
C ARG A 513 -23.54 -10.82 -9.52
N ASN A 514 -24.05 -12.01 -9.87
CA ASN A 514 -25.11 -12.69 -9.12
C ASN A 514 -24.61 -13.24 -7.78
N ARG A 515 -23.33 -13.62 -7.67
CA ARG A 515 -22.77 -14.08 -6.39
C ARG A 515 -22.51 -12.95 -5.38
N VAL A 516 -22.58 -11.70 -5.82
CA VAL A 516 -22.48 -10.52 -4.95
C VAL A 516 -23.86 -10.08 -4.44
N LEU A 517 -24.95 -10.48 -5.13
CA LEU A 517 -26.32 -10.19 -4.71
C LEU A 517 -26.73 -11.11 -3.55
N GLY A 518 -26.73 -10.56 -2.33
CA GLY A 518 -27.33 -11.20 -1.14
C GLY A 518 -26.40 -12.01 -0.26
N GLN A 519 -25.10 -12.10 -0.56
CA GLN A 519 -24.11 -12.73 0.32
C GLN A 519 -23.17 -11.66 0.91
N SER A 520 -23.25 -11.47 2.22
CA SER A 520 -22.17 -10.83 2.97
C SER A 520 -20.88 -11.64 2.75
N ALA A 521 -19.72 -10.99 2.66
CA ALA A 521 -18.41 -11.64 2.54
C ALA A 521 -18.13 -12.70 3.65
N THR A 522 -18.95 -12.71 4.70
CA THR A 522 -18.98 -13.67 5.82
C THR A 522 -19.69 -15.00 5.51
N SER A 523 -20.59 -15.06 4.53
CA SER A 523 -21.41 -16.25 4.21
C SER A 523 -20.71 -17.10 3.14
N ILE A 524 -19.68 -17.82 3.56
CA ILE A 524 -18.74 -18.59 2.72
C ILE A 524 -19.36 -19.95 2.31
N SER A 525 -20.64 -19.98 1.99
CA SER A 525 -21.34 -21.18 1.56
C SER A 525 -21.22 -21.32 0.04
N TYR A 526 -20.19 -22.06 -0.40
CA TYR A 526 -19.85 -22.44 -1.78
C TYR A 526 -19.30 -21.32 -2.68
N VAL A 527 -17.97 -21.17 -2.69
CA VAL A 527 -17.23 -20.75 -3.88
C VAL A 527 -16.75 -22.03 -4.53
N ASP A 528 -17.10 -22.23 -5.80
CA ASP A 528 -16.57 -23.34 -6.57
C ASP A 528 -15.35 -22.86 -7.37
N ALA A 529 -14.54 -23.80 -7.85
CA ALA A 529 -13.42 -23.50 -8.75
C ALA A 529 -13.86 -22.76 -10.03
N ASN A 530 -15.16 -22.83 -10.37
CA ASN A 530 -15.74 -22.12 -11.51
C ASN A 530 -15.72 -20.60 -11.31
N LEU A 531 -15.89 -20.09 -10.09
CA LEU A 531 -15.78 -18.65 -9.84
C LEU A 531 -14.35 -18.13 -10.08
N GLU A 532 -13.31 -18.87 -9.67
CA GLU A 532 -11.92 -18.50 -9.94
C GLU A 532 -11.66 -18.48 -11.44
N HIS A 533 -12.06 -19.53 -12.16
CA HIS A 533 -11.92 -19.62 -13.60
C HIS A 533 -12.64 -18.47 -14.31
N THR A 534 -13.85 -18.12 -13.86
CA THR A 534 -14.61 -16.99 -14.40
C THR A 534 -13.90 -15.66 -14.16
N CYS A 535 -13.34 -15.44 -12.95
CA CYS A 535 -12.59 -14.22 -12.64
C CYS A 535 -11.33 -14.12 -13.50
N ALA A 536 -10.58 -15.22 -13.64
CA ALA A 536 -9.37 -15.27 -14.46
C ALA A 536 -9.69 -15.03 -15.95
N ALA A 537 -10.68 -15.72 -16.50
CA ALA A 537 -11.13 -15.59 -17.89
C ALA A 537 -11.76 -14.22 -18.20
N PHE A 538 -12.22 -13.49 -17.19
CA PHE A 538 -12.66 -12.11 -17.35
C PHE A 538 -11.49 -11.12 -17.23
N TYR A 539 -10.58 -11.35 -16.30
CA TYR A 539 -9.42 -10.47 -16.08
C TYR A 539 -8.45 -10.46 -17.26
N THR A 540 -8.00 -11.63 -17.73
CA THR A 540 -6.91 -11.71 -18.70
C THR A 540 -7.25 -11.02 -20.03
N PRO A 541 -8.45 -11.20 -20.62
CA PRO A 541 -8.79 -10.51 -21.86
C PRO A 541 -9.12 -9.04 -21.59
N SER A 542 -9.78 -8.69 -20.48
CA SER A 542 -10.04 -7.28 -20.13
C SER A 542 -8.75 -6.48 -19.99
N PHE A 543 -7.70 -7.09 -19.44
CA PHE A 543 -6.39 -6.47 -19.34
C PHE A 543 -5.74 -6.31 -20.72
N PHE A 544 -5.75 -7.36 -21.55
CA PHE A 544 -5.19 -7.31 -22.90
C PHE A 544 -5.90 -6.28 -23.78
N ASP A 545 -7.23 -6.30 -23.81
CA ASP A 545 -8.07 -5.35 -24.56
C ASP A 545 -7.75 -3.91 -24.15
N ARG A 546 -7.32 -3.71 -22.89
CA ARG A 546 -7.00 -2.40 -22.34
C ARG A 546 -5.58 -1.93 -22.63
N PHE A 547 -4.59 -2.78 -22.39
CA PHE A 547 -3.18 -2.39 -22.37
C PHE A 547 -2.37 -2.95 -23.54
N ALA A 548 -2.98 -3.77 -24.40
CA ALA A 548 -2.35 -4.45 -25.53
C ALA A 548 -1.09 -5.23 -25.17
N ARG A 549 -1.01 -5.71 -23.92
CA ARG A 549 0.13 -6.48 -23.41
C ARG A 549 -0.33 -7.63 -22.55
N VAL A 550 0.55 -8.61 -22.37
CA VAL A 550 0.30 -9.78 -21.55
C VAL A 550 0.11 -9.33 -20.09
N PRO A 551 -0.99 -9.71 -19.42
CA PRO A 551 -1.15 -9.47 -18.00
C PRO A 551 -0.20 -10.35 -17.20
N THR A 552 0.32 -9.83 -16.10
CA THR A 552 0.91 -10.63 -15.04
C THR A 552 -0.22 -11.37 -14.32
N VAL A 553 -0.03 -12.65 -14.03
CA VAL A 553 -1.04 -13.46 -13.33
C VAL A 553 -0.53 -13.97 -11.99
N PRO A 554 -1.43 -14.35 -11.05
CA PRO A 554 -1.04 -14.95 -9.79
C PRO A 554 -0.24 -16.25 -9.96
N CYS A 555 0.86 -16.34 -9.21
CA CYS A 555 1.77 -17.49 -9.17
C CYS A 555 2.04 -17.91 -7.71
N TYR A 556 2.58 -19.11 -7.50
CA TYR A 556 2.99 -19.64 -6.20
C TYR A 556 4.44 -20.15 -6.23
N LEU A 557 5.08 -20.11 -5.06
CA LEU A 557 6.41 -20.71 -4.88
C LEU A 557 6.26 -22.23 -4.68
N PRO A 558 7.11 -23.05 -5.32
CA PRO A 558 7.16 -24.48 -5.03
C PRO A 558 7.50 -24.73 -3.55
N ALA A 559 6.81 -25.68 -2.91
CA ALA A 559 6.98 -26.01 -1.48
C ALA A 559 8.38 -26.54 -1.11
N CYS A 560 9.23 -26.83 -2.08
CA CYS A 560 10.54 -27.46 -1.91
C CYS A 560 11.68 -26.48 -1.58
N LEU A 561 11.40 -25.19 -1.31
CA LEU A 561 12.42 -24.21 -0.96
C LEU A 561 12.62 -24.19 0.56
N PRO A 562 13.66 -24.85 1.12
CA PRO A 562 13.89 -24.82 2.56
C PRO A 562 14.30 -23.40 2.98
N TYR A 563 13.47 -22.78 3.80
CA TYR A 563 13.83 -21.58 4.55
C TYR A 563 14.90 -21.99 5.56
N LYS A 564 16.18 -21.72 5.28
CA LYS A 564 17.19 -21.71 6.33
C LYS A 564 17.02 -20.40 7.09
N GLN A 565 16.41 -20.49 8.27
CA GLN A 565 16.33 -19.40 9.25
C GLN A 565 17.72 -18.85 9.61
#